data_AF-A0AA42EDP8-F1
#
_entry.id   AF-A0AA42EDP8-F1
#
_cell.length_a   1.000
_cell.length_b   1.000
_cell.length_c   1.000
_cell.angle_alpha   90.00
_cell.angle_beta   90.00
_cell.angle_gamma   90.00
#
_symmetry.space_group_name_H-M   'P 1'
#
loop_
_entity.id
_entity.type
_entity.pdbx_description
1 polymer ?
#
loop_
_entity_poly.entity_id
_entity_poly.type
_entity_poly.pdbx_seq_one_letter_code
_entity_poly.pdbx_strand_id
1 'polypeptide(L)'
;MRADPATGTVPTDCPAADTAARRAVAVARVRAACDLLAERGVTARVVGSLAGGRFGSGSDIDLLVTDCPRDQKYAIEGLVEDCLAGFRFDVVYLDEVPTHKVERLVRDAVDARDLR
;
A
#
# COMPACT_ATOMS: atom_id res chain seq x y z
N MET A 1 40.49 -37.74 12.04
CA MET A 1 40.41 -36.29 12.30
C MET A 1 39.88 -35.64 11.04
N ARG A 2 38.57 -35.35 10.97
CA ARG A 2 37.92 -34.72 9.80
C ARG A 2 37.50 -33.31 10.22
N ALA A 3 38.04 -32.32 9.55
CA ALA A 3 37.55 -30.95 9.53
C ALA A 3 37.17 -30.65 8.08
N ASP A 4 35.92 -30.22 7.86
CA ASP A 4 35.59 -28.99 7.13
C ASP A 4 34.06 -28.91 6.92
N PRO A 5 33.39 -27.85 7.42
CA PRO A 5 32.02 -27.53 7.06
C PRO A 5 32.01 -26.72 5.77
N ALA A 6 31.49 -27.30 4.69
CA ALA A 6 31.22 -26.57 3.45
C ALA A 6 30.16 -25.50 3.72
N THR A 7 30.62 -24.25 3.66
CA THR A 7 29.85 -23.02 3.76
C THR A 7 28.80 -22.98 2.66
N GLY A 8 27.53 -23.02 3.04
CA GLY A 8 26.42 -22.71 2.13
C GLY A 8 26.41 -21.22 1.85
N THR A 9 26.96 -20.83 0.70
CA THR A 9 26.73 -19.51 0.12
C THR A 9 25.26 -19.41 -0.30
N VAL A 10 24.47 -18.68 0.48
CA VAL A 10 23.13 -18.22 0.08
C VAL A 10 23.28 -17.30 -1.13
N PRO A 11 22.51 -17.48 -2.22
CA PRO A 11 22.59 -16.57 -3.35
C PRO A 11 22.10 -15.19 -2.91
N THR A 12 22.96 -14.20 -3.10
CA THR A 12 22.62 -12.79 -2.96
C THR A 12 21.72 -12.42 -4.13
N ASP A 13 20.41 -12.55 -3.95
CA ASP A 13 19.45 -12.02 -4.90
C ASP A 13 19.54 -10.50 -4.93
N CYS A 14 19.50 -9.95 -6.14
CA CYS A 14 19.67 -8.53 -6.41
C CYS A 14 18.47 -7.77 -5.81
N PRO A 15 18.67 -6.84 -4.85
CA PRO A 15 17.56 -6.21 -4.09
C PRO A 15 16.58 -5.41 -4.96
N ALA A 16 17.01 -5.01 -6.16
CA ALA A 16 16.18 -4.29 -7.13
C ALA A 16 15.09 -5.16 -7.77
N ALA A 17 15.36 -6.44 -8.03
CA ALA A 17 14.40 -7.36 -8.65
C ALA A 17 13.26 -7.71 -7.68
N ASP A 18 13.61 -7.94 -6.42
CA ASP A 18 12.66 -8.20 -5.33
C ASP A 18 11.76 -6.97 -5.06
N THR A 19 12.35 -5.77 -5.08
CA THR A 19 11.57 -4.53 -4.88
C THR A 19 10.58 -4.26 -6.01
N ALA A 20 10.97 -4.46 -7.27
CA ALA A 20 10.07 -4.26 -8.41
C ALA A 20 8.92 -5.27 -8.42
N ALA A 21 9.21 -6.55 -8.15
CA ALA A 21 8.19 -7.59 -8.04
C ALA A 21 7.24 -7.32 -6.87
N ARG A 22 7.78 -6.96 -5.70
CA ARG A 22 7.00 -6.58 -4.52
C ARG A 22 6.09 -5.38 -4.81
N ARG A 23 6.59 -4.36 -5.49
CA ARG A 23 5.81 -3.19 -5.90
C ARG A 23 4.67 -3.57 -6.84
N ALA A 24 4.93 -4.41 -7.84
CA ALA A 24 3.89 -4.87 -8.76
C ALA A 24 2.75 -5.60 -8.02
N VAL A 25 3.09 -6.45 -7.04
CA VAL A 25 2.10 -7.10 -6.18
C VAL A 25 1.32 -6.07 -5.36
N ALA A 26 2.01 -5.10 -4.73
CA ALA A 26 1.37 -4.03 -3.96
C ALA A 26 0.35 -3.25 -4.81
N VAL A 27 0.74 -2.84 -6.02
CA VAL A 27 -0.16 -2.13 -6.96
C VAL A 27 -1.38 -2.96 -7.30
N ALA A 28 -1.21 -4.25 -7.60
CA ALA A 28 -2.34 -5.14 -7.92
C ALA A 28 -3.31 -5.29 -6.73
N ARG A 29 -2.78 -5.45 -5.51
CA ARG A 29 -3.60 -5.57 -4.29
C ARG A 29 -4.35 -4.27 -3.96
N VAL A 30 -3.67 -3.14 -4.09
CA VAL A 30 -4.27 -1.81 -3.85
C VAL A 30 -5.36 -1.50 -4.85
N ARG A 31 -5.18 -1.85 -6.13
CA ARG A 31 -6.24 -1.73 -7.14
C ARG A 31 -7.48 -2.54 -6.77
N ALA A 32 -7.28 -3.81 -6.41
CA ALA A 32 -8.37 -4.68 -5.98
C ALA A 32 -9.09 -4.12 -4.73
N ALA A 33 -8.33 -3.62 -3.75
CA ALA A 33 -8.91 -2.98 -2.56
C ALA A 33 -9.74 -1.74 -2.94
N CYS A 34 -9.20 -0.83 -3.75
CA CYS A 34 -9.90 0.38 -4.18
C CYS A 34 -11.16 0.08 -4.99
N ASP A 35 -11.15 -0.93 -5.86
CA ASP A 35 -12.35 -1.33 -6.62
C ASP A 35 -13.44 -1.89 -5.68
N LEU A 36 -13.09 -2.73 -4.70
CA LEU A 36 -14.02 -3.25 -3.70
C LEU A 36 -14.58 -2.17 -2.77
N LEU A 37 -13.78 -1.13 -2.46
CA LEU A 37 -14.24 0.03 -1.71
C LEU A 37 -15.22 0.87 -2.53
N ALA A 38 -14.93 1.08 -3.81
CA ALA A 38 -15.81 1.82 -4.71
C ALA A 38 -17.19 1.14 -4.84
N GLU A 39 -17.24 -0.20 -4.91
CA GLU A 39 -18.50 -0.96 -4.89
C GLU A 39 -19.36 -0.72 -3.64
N ARG A 40 -18.75 -0.30 -2.53
CA ARG A 40 -19.41 0.00 -1.26
C ARG A 40 -19.73 1.49 -1.08
N GLY A 41 -19.45 2.31 -2.09
CA GLY A 41 -19.64 3.76 -2.05
C GLY A 41 -18.51 4.50 -1.33
N VAL A 42 -17.35 3.87 -1.16
CA VAL A 42 -16.17 4.46 -0.51
C VAL A 42 -15.19 4.90 -1.59
N THR A 43 -14.76 6.17 -1.53
CA THR A 43 -13.73 6.69 -2.42
C THR A 43 -12.39 6.70 -1.70
N ALA A 44 -11.44 5.89 -2.18
CA ALA A 44 -10.08 5.82 -1.66
C ALA A 44 -9.05 6.12 -2.76
N ARG A 45 -7.98 6.82 -2.38
CA ARG A 45 -6.84 7.13 -3.25
C ARG A 45 -5.55 6.68 -2.60
N VAL A 46 -4.51 6.52 -3.40
CA VAL A 46 -3.20 6.08 -2.94
C VAL A 46 -2.32 7.30 -2.73
N VAL A 47 -1.65 7.38 -1.58
CA VAL A 47 -0.69 8.46 -1.28
C VAL A 47 0.69 7.87 -0.97
N GLY A 48 1.63 8.74 -0.59
CA GLY A 48 2.90 8.30 -0.04
C GLY A 48 3.84 7.65 -1.06
N SER A 49 4.60 6.67 -0.58
CA SER A 49 5.73 6.10 -1.33
C SER A 49 5.29 5.32 -2.58
N LEU A 50 4.11 4.68 -2.53
CA LEU A 50 3.55 3.93 -3.65
C LEU A 50 3.09 4.85 -4.78
N ALA A 51 2.36 5.92 -4.44
CA ALA A 51 1.93 6.96 -5.39
C ALA A 51 3.14 7.68 -6.02
N GLY A 52 4.17 7.99 -5.22
CA GLY A 52 5.36 8.70 -5.67
C GLY A 52 6.41 7.84 -6.39
N GLY A 53 6.16 6.54 -6.60
CA GLY A 53 7.12 5.63 -7.25
C GLY A 53 8.39 5.34 -6.43
N ARG A 54 8.40 5.65 -5.13
CA ARG A 54 9.53 5.45 -4.20
C ARG A 54 9.31 4.25 -3.27
N PHE A 55 8.43 3.33 -3.66
CA PHE A 55 8.05 2.16 -2.86
C PHE A 55 9.21 1.15 -2.78
N GLY A 56 9.64 0.84 -1.56
CA GLY A 56 10.77 -0.04 -1.25
C GLY A 56 10.37 -1.24 -0.38
N SER A 57 11.37 -2.05 -0.01
CA SER A 57 11.17 -3.26 0.81
C SER A 57 10.52 -2.99 2.17
N GLY A 58 10.85 -1.86 2.80
CA GLY A 58 10.27 -1.43 4.08
C GLY A 58 9.04 -0.55 3.98
N SER A 59 8.58 -0.20 2.77
CA SER A 59 7.46 0.71 2.59
C SER A 59 6.13 0.11 3.01
N ASP A 60 5.31 0.96 3.61
CA ASP A 60 3.88 0.81 3.84
C ASP A 60 3.06 1.31 2.64
N ILE A 61 1.79 0.90 2.63
CA ILE A 61 0.79 1.32 1.66
C ILE A 61 -0.13 2.33 2.34
N ASP A 62 -0.05 3.58 1.91
CA ASP A 62 -0.91 4.64 2.42
C ASP A 62 -2.17 4.81 1.55
N LEU A 63 -3.34 4.68 2.16
CA LEU A 63 -4.63 4.95 1.53
C LEU A 63 -5.28 6.19 2.15
N LEU A 64 -5.71 7.11 1.29
CA LEU A 64 -6.51 8.27 1.66
C LEU A 64 -7.97 8.05 1.28
N VAL A 65 -8.83 7.89 2.29
CA VAL A 65 -10.28 7.81 2.12
C VAL A 65 -10.84 9.22 2.08
N THR A 66 -11.36 9.62 0.92
CA THR A 66 -11.92 10.97 0.68
C THR A 66 -13.42 11.04 0.87
N ASP A 67 -14.11 9.91 0.73
CA ASP A 67 -15.55 9.79 0.97
C ASP A 67 -15.87 8.40 1.53
N CYS A 68 -16.64 8.35 2.62
CA CYS A 68 -16.95 7.14 3.35
C CYS A 68 -18.26 7.30 4.14
N PRO A 69 -19.24 6.43 3.94
CA PRO A 69 -20.40 6.33 4.83
C PRO A 69 -19.96 6.06 6.27
N ARG A 70 -20.53 6.79 7.25
CA ARG A 70 -20.10 6.73 8.66
C ARG A 70 -20.24 5.33 9.28
N ASP A 71 -21.24 4.58 8.85
CA ASP A 71 -21.53 3.21 9.27
C ASP A 71 -20.52 2.18 8.74
N GLN A 72 -19.71 2.55 7.73
CA GLN A 72 -18.76 1.64 7.09
C GLN A 72 -17.31 1.81 7.54
N LYS A 73 -16.98 2.86 8.32
CA LYS A 73 -15.60 3.19 8.73
C LYS A 73 -14.86 1.97 9.31
N TYR A 74 -15.50 1.22 10.21
CA TYR A 74 -14.93 0.00 10.81
C TYR A 74 -14.86 -1.20 9.87
N ALA A 75 -15.75 -1.30 8.88
CA ALA A 75 -15.79 -2.45 7.95
C ALA A 75 -14.72 -2.33 6.84
N ILE A 76 -14.33 -1.10 6.51
CA ILE A 76 -13.36 -0.80 5.45
C ILE A 76 -11.97 -1.27 5.82
N GLU A 77 -11.54 -1.07 7.06
CA GLU A 77 -10.19 -1.44 7.51
C GLU A 77 -9.92 -2.94 7.39
N GLY A 78 -10.87 -3.79 7.83
CA GLY A 78 -10.76 -5.24 7.68
C GLY A 78 -10.73 -5.68 6.21
N LEU A 79 -11.53 -5.04 5.36
CA LEU A 79 -11.50 -5.33 3.92
C LEU A 79 -10.17 -4.95 3.28
N VAL A 80 -9.61 -3.80 3.65
CA VAL A 80 -8.29 -3.36 3.19
C VAL A 80 -7.22 -4.35 3.67
N GLU A 81 -7.26 -4.76 4.93
CA GLU A 81 -6.34 -5.76 5.48
C GLU A 81 -6.38 -7.08 4.70
N ASP A 82 -7.57 -7.62 4.45
CA ASP A 82 -7.78 -8.85 3.69
C ASP A 82 -7.25 -8.73 2.25
N CYS A 83 -7.40 -7.55 1.63
CA CYS A 83 -6.92 -7.31 0.28
C CYS A 83 -5.40 -7.17 0.22
N LEU A 84 -4.82 -6.42 1.16
CA LEU A 84 -3.41 -6.08 1.17
C LEU A 84 -2.54 -7.19 1.76
N ALA A 85 -3.10 -8.12 2.54
CA ALA A 85 -2.53 -9.41 2.97
C ALA A 85 -0.98 -9.49 2.96
N GLY A 86 -0.36 -9.17 4.09
CA GLY A 86 1.10 -9.23 4.27
C GLY A 86 1.87 -7.96 3.90
N PHE A 87 1.17 -6.90 3.48
CA PHE A 87 1.70 -5.55 3.44
C PHE A 87 1.30 -4.76 4.68
N ARG A 88 2.21 -3.94 5.20
CA ARG A 88 1.87 -2.90 6.17
C ARG A 88 1.10 -1.81 5.44
N PHE A 89 0.05 -1.27 6.07
CA PHE A 89 -0.77 -0.25 5.46
C PHE A 89 -1.28 0.72 6.51
N ASP A 90 -1.54 1.95 6.08
CA ASP A 90 -2.17 3.00 6.86
C ASP A 90 -3.40 3.50 6.11
N VAL A 91 -4.55 3.55 6.78
CA VAL A 91 -5.78 4.16 6.27
C VAL A 91 -5.94 5.53 6.92
N VAL A 92 -5.94 6.57 6.10
CA VAL A 92 -6.11 7.96 6.52
C VAL A 92 -7.45 8.46 6.01
N TYR A 93 -8.31 8.91 6.92
CA TYR A 93 -9.58 9.52 6.54
C TYR A 93 -9.41 11.02 6.38
N LEU A 94 -9.84 11.57 5.24
CA LEU A 94 -9.66 12.99 4.92
C LEU A 94 -10.32 13.91 5.97
N ASP A 95 -11.43 13.47 6.58
CA ASP A 95 -12.15 14.19 7.64
C ASP A 95 -11.38 14.28 8.96
N GLU A 96 -10.36 13.45 9.14
CA GLU A 96 -9.48 13.42 10.33
C GLU A 96 -8.13 14.12 10.07
N VAL A 97 -7.85 14.50 8.83
CA VAL A 97 -6.59 15.17 8.46
C VAL A 97 -6.64 16.65 8.88
N PRO A 98 -5.62 17.16 9.59
CA PRO A 98 -5.52 18.58 9.89
C PRO A 98 -5.59 19.44 8.62
N THR A 99 -6.40 20.50 8.64
CA THR A 99 -6.72 21.31 7.45
C THR A 99 -5.48 21.80 6.67
N HIS A 100 -4.39 22.14 7.38
CA HIS A 100 -3.13 22.58 6.76
C HIS A 100 -2.37 21.49 5.99
N LYS A 101 -2.75 20.21 6.14
CA LYS A 101 -2.15 19.07 5.42
C LYS A 101 -3.04 18.56 4.28
N VAL A 102 -4.34 18.88 4.30
CA VAL A 102 -5.34 18.39 3.34
C VAL A 102 -4.93 18.69 1.90
N GLU A 103 -4.60 19.95 1.59
CA GLU A 103 -4.27 20.35 0.22
C GLU A 103 -3.09 19.55 -0.35
N ARG A 104 -2.02 19.40 0.44
CA ARG A 104 -0.86 18.60 0.05
C ARG A 104 -1.23 17.14 -0.15
N LEU A 105 -1.97 16.56 0.79
CA LEU A 105 -2.32 15.14 0.77
C LEU A 105 -3.21 14.80 -0.44
N VAL A 106 -4.21 15.64 -0.74
CA VAL A 106 -5.11 15.46 -1.87
C VAL A 106 -4.40 15.66 -3.20
N ARG A 107 -3.48 16.64 -3.30
CA ARG A 107 -2.68 16.87 -4.51
C ARG A 107 -1.78 15.68 -4.85
N ASP A 108 -1.19 15.07 -3.83
CA ASP A 108 -0.27 13.94 -4.01
C ASP A 108 -1.03 12.59 -4.09
N ALA A 109 -2.36 12.60 -3.96
CA ALA A 109 -3.21 11.41 -4.02
C ALA A 109 -3.50 11.00 -5.46
N VAL A 110 -3.23 9.73 -5.76
CA VAL A 110 -3.35 9.14 -7.09
C VAL A 110 -4.45 8.08 -7.07
N ASP A 111 -5.22 7.99 -8.15
CA ASP A 111 -6.17 6.88 -8.34
C ASP A 111 -5.37 5.57 -8.47
N ALA A 112 -5.80 4.50 -7.80
CA ALA A 112 -5.11 3.22 -7.88
C ALA A 112 -4.99 2.70 -9.32
N ARG A 113 -5.92 3.06 -10.20
CA ARG A 113 -5.90 2.72 -11.64
C ARG A 113 -4.75 3.39 -12.37
N ASP A 114 -4.32 4.57 -11.93
CA ASP A 114 -3.24 5.36 -12.54
C ASP A 114 -1.84 4.97 -12.04
N LEU A 115 -1.73 4.05 -11.07
CA LEU A 115 -0.45 3.52 -10.61
C LEU A 115 0.29 2.77 -11.73
N ARG A 116 1.47 3.26 -12.10
CA ARG A 116 2.35 2.61 -13.07
C ARG A 116 3.07 1.40 -12.49
#